data_AF-A0A0R3LUS8-F1
#
_entry.id   AF-A0A0R3LUS8-F1
#
_cell.length_a   1.000
_cell.length_b   1.000
_cell.length_c   1.000
_cell.angle_alpha   90.00
_cell.angle_beta   90.00
_cell.angle_gamma   90.00
#
_symmetry.space_group_name_H-M   'P 1'
#
loop_
_entity.id
_entity.type
_entity.pdbx_description
1 polymer ?
#
loop_
_entity_poly.entity_id
_entity_poly.type
_entity_poly.pdbx_seq_one_letter_code
_entity_poly.pdbx_strand_id
1 'polypeptide(L)'
;MRLSDIILLLNTLWFGGAFIQFSIAQGNTLKILVPREERENPIAPTLSASVAFLGGMNLPIGLLSFYLLLFRPPFFGAFDAQLALFLFFAACHFSQFAYNLPVLMRGGRVGVAYWPVLKGPMLRIFVIDAALFVANLVVALLLLLRS
;
A
#
# COMPACT_ATOMS: atom_id res chain seq x y z
N MET A 1 3.23 10.07 22.14
CA MET A 1 3.63 9.76 20.74
C MET A 1 3.25 10.94 19.86
N ARG A 2 4.13 11.35 18.95
CA ARG A 2 3.82 12.37 17.92
C ARG A 2 2.90 11.77 16.87
N LEU A 3 2.12 12.60 16.18
CA LEU A 3 1.31 12.15 15.05
C LEU A 3 2.16 11.41 14.01
N SER A 4 3.36 11.93 13.69
CA SER A 4 4.31 11.27 12.79
C SER A 4 4.75 9.88 13.26
N ASP A 5 4.80 9.62 14.57
CA ASP A 5 5.13 8.30 15.12
C ASP A 5 4.01 7.30 14.83
N ILE A 6 2.76 7.73 15.02
CA ILE A 6 1.58 6.93 14.75
C ILE A 6 1.52 6.62 13.25
N ILE A 7 1.73 7.61 12.39
CA ILE A 7 1.65 7.41 10.93
C ILE A 7 2.77 6.50 10.43
N LEU A 8 4.00 6.65 10.93
CA LEU A 8 5.09 5.73 10.60
C LEU A 8 4.80 4.30 11.06
N LEU A 9 4.21 4.12 12.25
CA LEU A 9 3.79 2.80 12.72
C LEU A 9 2.73 2.19 11.78
N LEU A 10 1.71 2.96 11.41
CA LEU A 10 0.66 2.47 10.52
C LEU A 10 1.20 2.14 9.12
N ASN A 11 2.10 2.96 8.56
CA ASN A 11 2.81 2.66 7.32
C ASN A 11 3.60 1.35 7.43
N THR A 12 4.36 1.15 8.53
CA THR A 12 5.09 -0.09 8.78
C THR A 12 4.17 -1.30 8.78
N LEU A 13 3.09 -1.23 9.55
CA LEU A 13 2.14 -2.33 9.67
C LEU A 13 1.46 -2.63 8.34
N TRP A 14 1.10 -1.60 7.57
CA TRP A 14 0.38 -1.77 6.32
C TRP A 14 1.28 -2.31 5.20
N PHE A 15 2.46 -1.71 4.99
CA PHE A 15 3.41 -2.21 3.99
C PHE A 15 3.97 -3.59 4.36
N GLY A 16 4.21 -3.85 5.64
CA GLY A 16 4.57 -5.18 6.14
C GLY A 16 3.44 -6.20 5.94
N GLY A 17 2.19 -5.80 6.20
CA GLY A 17 1.01 -6.62 5.94
C GLY A 17 0.83 -6.91 4.45
N ALA A 18 1.08 -5.94 3.58
CA ALA A 18 1.08 -6.12 2.13
C ALA A 18 2.15 -7.12 1.68
N PHE A 19 3.37 -7.03 2.23
CA PHE A 19 4.41 -8.04 1.98
C PHE A 19 3.97 -9.44 2.39
N ILE A 20 3.42 -9.60 3.60
CA ILE A 20 2.93 -10.90 4.08
C ILE A 20 1.82 -11.43 3.17
N GLN A 21 0.83 -10.60 2.85
CA GLN A 21 -0.32 -11.00 2.03
C GLN A 21 0.13 -11.38 0.62
N PHE A 22 0.90 -10.52 -0.04
CA PHE A 22 1.19 -10.65 -1.47
C PHE A 22 2.39 -11.56 -1.76
N SER A 23 3.45 -11.55 -0.94
CA SER A 23 4.65 -12.38 -1.15
C SER A 23 4.63 -13.70 -0.40
N ILE A 24 4.32 -13.69 0.90
CA ILE A 24 4.39 -14.90 1.73
C ILE A 24 3.13 -15.76 1.54
N ALA A 25 1.96 -15.13 1.63
CA ALA A 25 0.66 -15.77 1.45
C ALA A 25 0.15 -15.70 0.00
N GLN A 26 1.06 -15.71 -0.98
CA GLN A 26 0.73 -15.51 -2.40
C GLN A 26 -0.37 -16.46 -2.92
N GLY A 27 -0.41 -17.71 -2.45
CA GLY A 27 -1.48 -18.65 -2.82
C GLY A 27 -2.87 -18.25 -2.31
N ASN A 28 -2.96 -17.57 -1.17
CA ASN A 28 -4.21 -17.01 -0.67
C ASN A 28 -4.58 -15.74 -1.44
N THR A 29 -3.60 -14.90 -1.77
CA THR A 29 -3.79 -13.74 -2.65
C THR A 29 -4.31 -14.16 -4.01
N LEU A 30 -3.78 -15.24 -4.60
CA LEU A 30 -4.27 -15.77 -5.85
C LEU A 30 -5.74 -16.20 -5.74
N LYS A 31 -6.20 -16.73 -4.61
CA LYS A 31 -7.63 -17.07 -4.41
C LYS A 31 -8.53 -15.84 -4.30
N ILE A 32 -8.00 -14.71 -3.84
CA ILE A 32 -8.71 -13.42 -3.82
C ILE A 32 -8.78 -12.85 -5.23
N LEU A 33 -7.70 -13.01 -5.99
CA LEU A 33 -7.60 -12.51 -7.34
C LEU A 33 -8.34 -13.38 -8.35
N VAL A 34 -8.29 -14.70 -8.23
CA VAL A 34 -8.73 -15.61 -9.28
C VAL A 34 -9.99 -16.35 -8.82
N PRO A 35 -11.12 -16.21 -9.58
CA PRO A 35 -12.30 -17.06 -9.43
C PRO A 35 -11.91 -18.53 -9.46
N ARG A 36 -12.65 -19.38 -8.73
CA ARG A 36 -12.25 -20.78 -8.56
C ARG A 36 -12.15 -21.53 -9.89
N GLU A 37 -13.02 -21.17 -10.82
CA GLU A 37 -13.19 -21.76 -12.15
C GLU A 37 -11.96 -21.50 -13.04
N GLU A 38 -11.20 -20.43 -12.78
CA GLU A 38 -10.07 -19.97 -13.60
C GLU A 38 -8.70 -20.29 -12.97
N ARG A 39 -8.66 -21.01 -11.84
CA ARG A 39 -7.39 -21.27 -11.11
C ARG A 39 -6.48 -22.27 -11.81
N GLU A 40 -7.05 -23.15 -12.62
CA GLU A 40 -6.29 -24.10 -13.45
C GLU A 40 -5.77 -23.46 -14.75
N ASN A 41 -6.08 -22.18 -14.98
CA ASN A 41 -5.58 -21.46 -16.13
C ASN A 41 -4.04 -21.37 -16.06
N PRO A 42 -3.31 -21.67 -17.16
CA PRO A 42 -1.84 -21.60 -17.20
C PRO A 42 -1.25 -20.24 -16.79
N ILE A 43 -2.03 -19.15 -16.83
CA ILE A 43 -1.59 -17.83 -16.38
C ILE A 43 -1.58 -17.65 -14.86
N ALA A 44 -2.29 -18.49 -14.11
CA ALA A 44 -2.45 -18.33 -12.66
C ALA A 44 -1.12 -18.39 -11.88
N PRO A 45 -0.16 -19.28 -12.22
CA PRO A 45 1.17 -19.24 -11.62
C PRO A 45 1.94 -17.94 -11.90
N THR A 46 1.84 -17.41 -13.13
CA THR A 46 2.45 -16.13 -13.50
C THR A 46 1.85 -14.99 -12.69
N LEU A 47 0.53 -14.96 -12.53
CA LEU A 47 -0.17 -13.97 -11.71
C LEU A 47 0.27 -14.06 -10.24
N SER A 48 0.43 -15.29 -9.70
CA SER A 48 0.95 -15.51 -8.35
C SER A 48 2.37 -14.94 -8.19
N ALA A 49 3.26 -15.18 -9.15
CA ALA A 49 4.61 -14.63 -9.12
C ALA A 49 4.61 -13.09 -9.21
N SER A 50 3.75 -12.50 -10.06
CA SER A 50 3.63 -11.05 -10.18
C SER A 50 3.15 -10.39 -8.88
N VAL A 51 2.22 -11.01 -8.16
CA VAL A 51 1.78 -10.47 -6.86
C VAL A 51 2.83 -10.67 -5.78
N ALA A 52 3.60 -11.76 -5.83
CA ALA A 52 4.71 -11.94 -4.91
C ALA A 52 5.79 -10.86 -5.09
N PHE A 53 6.08 -10.48 -6.33
CA PHE A 53 6.94 -9.34 -6.64
C PHE A 53 6.37 -8.02 -6.10
N LEU A 54 5.06 -7.78 -6.27
CA LEU A 54 4.38 -6.61 -5.71
C LEU A 54 4.55 -6.53 -4.19
N GLY A 55 4.34 -7.62 -3.46
CA GLY A 55 4.61 -7.65 -2.01
C GLY A 55 6.07 -7.38 -1.67
N GLY A 56 7.00 -7.88 -2.48
CA GLY A 56 8.44 -7.66 -2.31
C GLY A 56 8.83 -6.18 -2.42
N MET A 57 8.15 -5.42 -3.29
CA MET A 57 8.33 -3.98 -3.39
C MET A 57 7.77 -3.21 -2.17
N ASN A 58 6.77 -3.74 -1.48
CA ASN A 58 6.20 -3.11 -0.28
C ASN A 58 7.09 -3.28 0.96
N LEU A 59 7.80 -4.42 1.07
CA LEU A 59 8.68 -4.70 2.21
C LEU A 59 9.70 -3.58 2.52
N PRO A 60 10.54 -3.10 1.57
CA PRO A 60 11.52 -2.07 1.85
C PRO A 60 10.88 -0.75 2.31
N ILE A 61 9.66 -0.43 1.84
CA ILE A 61 8.92 0.75 2.28
C ILE A 61 8.49 0.61 3.74
N GLY A 62 7.96 -0.57 4.12
CA GLY A 62 7.60 -0.87 5.50
C GLY A 62 8.81 -0.87 6.45
N LEU A 63 9.93 -1.45 6.01
CA LEU A 63 11.19 -1.45 6.75
C LEU A 63 11.77 -0.04 6.91
N LEU A 64 11.73 0.78 5.87
CA LEU A 64 12.13 2.19 5.95
C LEU A 64 11.27 2.93 6.98
N SER A 65 9.94 2.79 6.92
CA SER A 65 9.05 3.41 7.89
C SER A 65 9.34 2.96 9.33
N PHE A 66 9.66 1.68 9.51
CA PHE A 66 9.98 1.11 10.82
C PHE A 66 11.32 1.63 11.35
N TYR A 67 12.31 1.71 10.47
CA TYR A 67 13.62 2.26 10.78
C TYR A 67 13.52 3.72 11.23
N LEU A 68 12.75 4.54 10.49
CA LEU A 68 12.50 5.94 10.85
C LEU A 68 11.75 6.07 12.17
N LEU A 69 10.81 5.16 12.46
CA LEU A 69 10.06 5.13 13.72
C LEU A 69 10.98 4.84 14.91
N LEU A 70 11.78 3.77 14.83
CA LEU A 70 12.57 3.28 15.96
C LEU A 70 13.86 4.08 16.18
N PHE A 71 14.61 4.33 15.12
CA PHE A 71 15.99 4.82 15.25
C PHE A 71 16.12 6.33 15.10
N ARG A 72 15.15 6.98 14.45
CA ARG A 72 15.12 8.45 14.30
C ARG A 72 16.49 9.00 13.86
N PRO A 73 17.04 8.51 12.73
CA PRO A 73 18.38 8.87 12.33
C PRO A 73 18.52 10.40 12.16
N PRO A 74 19.71 10.99 12.39
CA PRO A 74 19.88 12.45 12.38
C PRO A 74 19.35 13.14 11.12
N PHE A 75 19.50 12.53 9.94
CA PHE A 75 18.97 13.09 8.68
C PHE A 75 17.45 13.24 8.72
N PHE A 76 16.73 12.35 9.40
CA PHE A 76 15.29 12.44 9.56
C PHE A 76 14.87 13.56 10.53
N GLY A 77 15.81 14.14 11.27
CA GLY A 77 15.56 15.36 12.03
C GLY A 77 15.37 16.59 11.14
N ALA A 78 15.92 16.58 9.92
CA ALA A 78 15.81 17.70 8.99
C ALA A 78 14.41 17.83 8.40
N PHE A 79 13.94 19.08 8.28
CA PHE A 79 12.63 19.41 7.71
C PHE A 79 12.45 18.80 6.30
N ASP A 80 13.40 19.06 5.40
CA ASP A 80 13.32 18.60 4.00
C ASP A 80 13.24 17.08 3.89
N ALA A 81 13.98 16.38 4.74
CA ALA A 81 13.97 14.91 4.78
C ALA A 81 12.61 14.38 5.24
N GLN A 82 12.03 14.95 6.31
CA GLN A 82 10.70 14.53 6.77
C GLN A 82 9.64 14.83 5.72
N LEU A 83 9.66 16.03 5.13
CA LEU A 83 8.72 16.44 4.09
C LEU A 83 8.78 15.46 2.91
N ALA A 84 9.97 15.20 2.37
CA ALA A 84 10.16 14.29 1.26
C ALA A 84 9.66 12.87 1.56
N LEU A 85 9.95 12.36 2.77
CA LEU A 85 9.55 11.00 3.16
C LEU A 85 8.04 10.86 3.37
N PHE A 86 7.38 11.82 4.02
CA PHE A 86 5.92 11.78 4.17
C PHE A 86 5.20 11.96 2.84
N LEU A 87 5.72 12.80 1.93
CA LEU A 87 5.20 12.89 0.56
C LEU A 87 5.42 11.59 -0.23
N PHE A 88 6.57 10.93 -0.06
CA PHE A 88 6.85 9.62 -0.66
C PHE A 88 5.85 8.57 -0.18
N PHE A 89 5.63 8.44 1.14
CA PHE A 89 4.64 7.49 1.66
C PHE A 89 3.22 7.82 1.19
N ALA A 90 2.84 9.09 1.16
CA ALA A 90 1.57 9.53 0.59
C ALA A 90 1.44 9.07 -0.88
N ALA A 91 2.47 9.28 -1.70
CA ALA A 91 2.47 8.84 -3.10
C ALA A 91 2.35 7.32 -3.25
N CYS A 92 3.01 6.55 -2.37
CA CYS A 92 2.87 5.09 -2.36
C CYS A 92 1.41 4.66 -2.15
N HIS A 93 0.70 5.22 -1.17
CA HIS A 93 -0.72 4.91 -0.97
C HIS A 93 -1.62 5.47 -2.07
N PHE A 94 -1.30 6.68 -2.57
CA PHE A 94 -2.05 7.30 -3.67
C PHE A 94 -2.02 6.47 -4.95
N SER A 95 -0.90 5.76 -5.20
CA SER A 95 -0.73 4.94 -6.40
C SER A 95 -1.89 3.96 -6.63
N GLN A 96 -2.52 3.47 -5.57
CA GLN A 96 -3.70 2.61 -5.65
C GLN A 96 -4.86 3.26 -6.41
N PHE A 97 -5.09 4.56 -6.17
CA PHE A 97 -6.18 5.33 -6.79
C PHE A 97 -5.85 5.65 -8.24
N ALA A 98 -4.59 5.94 -8.54
CA ALA A 98 -4.14 6.18 -9.91
C ALA A 98 -4.48 5.03 -10.86
N TYR A 99 -4.42 3.78 -10.38
CA TYR A 99 -4.73 2.60 -11.20
C TYR A 99 -6.15 2.06 -11.04
N ASN A 100 -6.74 2.09 -9.84
CA ASN A 100 -8.07 1.49 -9.61
C ASN A 100 -9.23 2.44 -9.88
N LEU A 101 -9.06 3.75 -9.71
CA LEU A 101 -10.14 4.70 -9.96
C LEU A 101 -10.55 4.75 -11.43
N PRO A 102 -9.62 4.81 -12.42
CA PRO A 102 -9.99 4.75 -13.82
C PRO A 102 -10.71 3.43 -14.20
N VAL A 103 -10.31 2.31 -13.59
CA VAL A 103 -10.99 1.02 -13.78
C VAL A 103 -12.41 1.08 -13.22
N LEU A 104 -12.59 1.64 -12.02
CA LEU A 104 -13.91 1.79 -11.41
C LEU A 104 -14.83 2.69 -12.24
N MET A 105 -14.33 3.82 -12.73
CA MET A 105 -15.10 4.78 -13.55
C MET A 105 -15.56 4.20 -14.89
N ARG A 106 -14.85 3.20 -15.43
CA ARG A 106 -15.22 2.50 -16.67
C ARG A 106 -16.21 1.34 -16.44
N GLY A 107 -16.99 1.39 -15.36
CA GLY A 107 -17.95 0.34 -15.00
C GLY A 107 -17.35 -0.78 -14.15
N GLY A 108 -16.17 -0.56 -13.57
CA GLY A 108 -15.44 -1.59 -12.83
C GLY A 108 -14.82 -2.65 -13.75
N ARG A 109 -14.46 -3.80 -13.17
CA ARG A 109 -13.99 -4.95 -13.94
C ARG A 109 -15.18 -5.75 -14.44
N VAL A 110 -15.20 -6.04 -15.75
CA VAL A 110 -16.26 -6.76 -16.46
C VAL A 110 -16.00 -8.27 -16.43
N GLY A 111 -17.06 -9.10 -16.36
CA GLY A 111 -16.94 -10.58 -16.38
C GLY A 111 -16.57 -11.20 -15.02
N VAL A 112 -15.76 -12.27 -15.02
CA VAL A 112 -15.29 -13.01 -13.83
C VAL A 112 -14.19 -12.23 -13.09
N ALA A 113 -14.50 -10.98 -12.76
CA ALA A 113 -13.56 -9.95 -12.36
C ALA A 113 -12.60 -10.41 -11.25
N TYR A 114 -11.32 -10.36 -11.58
CA TYR A 114 -10.25 -10.82 -10.69
C TYR A 114 -9.98 -9.89 -9.50
N TRP A 115 -10.61 -8.70 -9.40
CA TRP A 115 -10.30 -7.75 -8.31
C TRP A 115 -11.36 -6.63 -8.23
N PRO A 116 -12.52 -6.88 -7.60
CA PRO A 116 -13.60 -5.90 -7.52
C PRO A 116 -13.29 -4.81 -6.50
N VAL A 117 -13.02 -3.58 -6.95
CA VAL A 117 -12.55 -2.46 -6.10
C VAL A 117 -13.48 -2.19 -4.90
N LEU A 118 -14.79 -2.22 -5.12
CA LEU A 118 -15.79 -1.89 -4.09
C LEU A 118 -16.31 -3.11 -3.30
N LYS A 119 -15.67 -4.28 -3.40
CA LYS A 119 -16.11 -5.48 -2.68
C LYS A 119 -14.93 -6.26 -2.08
N GLY A 120 -15.19 -6.98 -1.00
CA GLY A 120 -14.25 -7.95 -0.44
C GLY A 120 -12.93 -7.32 0.04
N PRO A 121 -11.80 -8.06 -0.07
CA PRO A 121 -10.49 -7.60 0.40
C PRO A 121 -10.02 -6.31 -0.28
N MET A 122 -10.35 -6.10 -1.56
CA MET A 122 -9.89 -4.92 -2.27
C MET A 122 -10.53 -3.62 -1.74
N LEU A 123 -11.81 -3.66 -1.31
CA LEU A 123 -12.42 -2.49 -0.65
C LEU A 123 -11.67 -2.11 0.63
N ARG A 124 -11.21 -3.10 1.40
CA ARG A 124 -10.41 -2.84 2.61
C ARG A 124 -9.10 -2.16 2.27
N ILE A 125 -8.41 -2.66 1.24
CA ILE A 125 -7.16 -2.07 0.77
C ILE A 125 -7.40 -0.63 0.30
N PHE A 126 -8.45 -0.41 -0.49
CA PHE A 126 -8.82 0.91 -1.00
C PHE A 126 -9.07 1.93 0.13
N VAL A 127 -9.83 1.55 1.16
CA VAL A 127 -10.14 2.45 2.29
C VAL A 127 -8.91 2.74 3.14
N ILE A 128 -8.09 1.73 3.42
CA ILE A 128 -6.90 1.90 4.26
C ILE A 128 -5.84 2.73 3.52
N ASP A 129 -5.64 2.51 2.22
CA ASP A 129 -4.76 3.35 1.41
C ASP A 129 -5.27 4.79 1.33
N ALA A 130 -6.60 5.03 1.30
CA ALA A 130 -7.14 6.39 1.34
C ALA A 130 -6.79 7.08 2.66
N ALA A 131 -7.02 6.39 3.78
CA ALA A 131 -6.75 6.92 5.11
C ALA A 131 -5.25 7.21 5.30
N LEU A 132 -4.38 6.29 4.89
CA LEU A 132 -2.93 6.46 4.99
C LEU A 132 -2.39 7.51 4.03
N PHE A 133 -2.92 7.62 2.81
CA PHE A 133 -2.59 8.72 1.90
C PHE A 133 -2.86 10.07 2.55
N VAL A 134 -4.09 10.27 3.05
CA VAL A 134 -4.50 11.52 3.71
C VAL A 134 -3.66 11.76 4.96
N ALA A 135 -3.43 10.75 5.79
CA ALA A 135 -2.68 10.92 7.02
C ALA A 135 -1.22 11.33 6.78
N ASN A 136 -0.54 10.71 5.80
CA ASN A 136 0.82 11.10 5.43
C ASN A 136 0.85 12.52 4.85
N LEU A 137 -0.12 12.89 4.01
CA LEU A 137 -0.23 14.24 3.45
C LEU A 137 -0.49 15.30 4.54
N VAL A 138 -1.35 15.00 5.52
CA VAL A 138 -1.60 15.88 6.66
C VAL A 138 -0.32 16.12 7.47
N VAL A 139 0.49 15.08 7.71
CA VAL A 139 1.79 15.26 8.39
C VAL A 139 2.71 16.16 7.56
N ALA A 140 2.80 15.94 6.25
CA ALA A 140 3.59 16.79 5.35
C ALA A 140 3.14 18.27 5.38
N LEU A 141 1.84 18.53 5.34
CA LEU A 141 1.27 19.88 5.42
C LEU A 141 1.52 20.52 6.79
N LEU A 142 1.41 19.77 7.88
CA LEU A 142 1.70 20.27 9.23
C LEU A 142 3.18 20.62 9.41
N LEU A 143 4.10 19.94 8.71
CA LEU A 143 5.51 20.31 8.70
C LEU A 143 5.70 21.67 8.02
N LEU A 144 5.08 21.89 6.86
CA LEU A 144 5.13 23.18 6.13
C LEU A 144 4.55 24.35 6.93
N LEU A 145 3.53 24.11 7.75
CA LEU A 145 2.94 25.15 8.60
C LEU A 145 3.79 25.50 9.83
N ARG A 146 4.81 24.70 10.14
CA ARG A 146 5.67 24.84 11.32
C ARG A 146 7.12 25.19 10.99
N SER A 147 7.48 25.20 9.71
CA SER A 147 8.80 25.57 9.19
C SER A 147 9.01 27.07 9.14
#